data_AF-A0A6C2UUI9-F1
#
_entry.id   AF-A0A6C2UUI9-F1
#
_cell.length_a   1.000
_cell.length_b   1.000
_cell.length_c   1.000
_cell.angle_alpha   90.00
_cell.angle_beta   90.00
_cell.angle_gamma   90.00
#
_symmetry.space_group_name_H-M   'P 1'
#
loop_
_entity.id
_entity.type
_entity.pdbx_description
1 polymer ?
#
loop_
_entity_poly.entity_id
_entity_poly.type
_entity_poly.pdbx_seq_one_letter_code
_entity_poly.pdbx_strand_id
1 'polypeptide(L)'
;MRPLARSITAISALACSLAHGQYAAKVTVNSGNSFVVKQLNIQGDRLKSDTGLASTSLSMIKSVEFRFSGINLNMCETMFRSGDRNALESLLKQYVGPVAKYSYLSGNMGDYLLWMLRVQYWNGKASDAANTAKQLIQTNVPEYIDASTLYSTMMLLDQGKPDEAQAAFSSVADPEALSVPMAEYIRGKLALEAGEYRDAMKHTAQIVAFHSLDPEWMAPATGLEALIYQQTGQLKKADTVATELMIAYPGTRWSKLGETIKKETTGTSGG
;
A
#
# COMPACT_ATOMS: atom_id res chain seq x y z
N MET A 1 -26.26 -60.30 -3.04
CA MET A 1 -25.95 -59.65 -4.33
C MET A 1 -26.42 -58.20 -4.26
N ARG A 2 -25.48 -57.28 -4.56
CA ARG A 2 -25.53 -55.82 -4.84
C ARG A 2 -26.64 -54.88 -4.31
N PRO A 3 -26.28 -53.60 -4.05
CA PRO A 3 -26.92 -52.71 -3.08
C PRO A 3 -27.68 -51.53 -3.71
N LEU A 4 -28.65 -50.94 -3.01
CA LEU A 4 -29.28 -49.65 -3.31
C LEU A 4 -29.89 -49.13 -2.00
N ALA A 5 -29.81 -47.87 -1.56
CA ALA A 5 -29.03 -46.71 -1.92
C ALA A 5 -29.16 -45.79 -0.68
N ARG A 6 -28.04 -45.34 -0.11
CA ARG A 6 -28.05 -44.37 1.00
C ARG A 6 -28.31 -42.98 0.41
N SER A 7 -29.50 -42.43 0.64
CA SER A 7 -29.80 -41.04 0.36
C SER A 7 -29.06 -40.14 1.36
N ILE A 8 -27.91 -39.61 0.95
CA ILE A 8 -27.26 -38.48 1.62
C ILE A 8 -27.65 -37.24 0.83
N THR A 9 -28.76 -36.61 1.22
CA THR A 9 -29.09 -35.27 0.75
C THR A 9 -28.37 -34.29 1.66
N ALA A 10 -27.16 -33.89 1.26
CA ALA A 10 -26.46 -32.78 1.88
C ALA A 10 -27.18 -31.48 1.47
N ILE A 11 -27.98 -30.93 2.38
CA ILE A 11 -28.52 -29.58 2.26
C ILE A 11 -27.38 -28.63 2.62
N SER A 12 -26.62 -28.21 1.61
CA SER A 12 -25.77 -27.02 1.70
C SER A 12 -26.67 -25.79 1.60
N ALA A 13 -27.19 -25.33 2.74
CA ALA A 13 -27.95 -24.10 2.83
C ALA A 13 -27.23 -23.08 3.71
N LEU A 14 -26.89 -21.96 3.07
CA LEU A 14 -26.70 -20.61 3.61
C LEU A 14 -25.73 -20.45 4.79
N ALA A 15 -24.50 -20.09 4.46
CA ALA A 15 -23.77 -19.07 5.21
C ALA A 15 -23.77 -17.75 4.42
N CYS A 16 -24.95 -17.16 4.20
CA CYS A 16 -25.04 -15.71 4.05
C CYS A 16 -25.04 -15.13 5.46
N SER A 17 -23.88 -15.11 6.11
CA SER A 17 -23.68 -14.24 7.26
C SER A 17 -23.61 -12.82 6.72
N LEU A 18 -24.75 -12.15 6.83
CA LEU A 18 -24.90 -10.71 6.77
C LEU A 18 -23.76 -10.02 7.52
N ALA A 19 -22.79 -9.46 6.77
CA ALA A 19 -21.75 -8.59 7.29
C ALA A 19 -22.35 -7.20 7.64
N HIS A 20 -23.32 -7.15 8.55
CA HIS A 20 -23.84 -5.90 9.07
C HIS A 20 -22.93 -5.40 10.21
N GLY A 21 -22.34 -4.22 10.04
CA GLY A 21 -21.69 -3.45 11.13
C GLY A 21 -20.16 -3.43 11.16
N GLN A 22 -19.47 -3.56 10.03
CA GLN A 22 -18.00 -3.40 10.00
C GLN A 22 -17.52 -1.95 10.12
N TYR A 23 -18.42 -0.98 9.94
CA TYR A 23 -18.13 0.44 10.13
C TYR A 23 -19.37 1.21 10.60
N ALA A 24 -19.14 2.42 11.09
CA ALA A 24 -20.12 3.50 11.15
C ALA A 24 -19.56 4.71 10.39
N ALA A 25 -20.43 5.48 9.75
CA ALA A 25 -20.03 6.69 9.04
C ALA A 25 -20.68 7.91 9.70
N LYS A 26 -19.86 8.84 10.18
CA LYS A 26 -20.34 10.16 10.62
C LYS A 26 -20.38 11.07 9.39
N VAL A 27 -21.58 11.46 9.00
CA VAL A 27 -21.84 12.34 7.86
C VAL A 27 -22.02 13.76 8.39
N THR A 28 -21.19 14.68 7.91
CA THR A 28 -21.30 16.11 8.20
C THR A 28 -21.84 16.81 6.97
N VAL A 29 -22.92 17.59 7.11
CA VAL A 29 -23.48 18.38 6.01
C VAL A 29 -22.93 19.81 6.00
N ASN A 30 -23.12 20.54 4.90
CA ASN A 30 -22.61 21.91 4.72
C ASN A 30 -23.07 22.89 5.80
N SER A 31 -24.22 22.64 6.45
CA SER A 31 -24.71 23.45 7.58
C SER A 31 -23.93 23.23 8.89
N GLY A 32 -23.00 22.29 8.92
CA GLY A 32 -22.25 21.88 10.12
C GLY A 32 -22.93 20.78 10.95
N ASN A 33 -24.21 20.49 10.70
CA ASN A 33 -24.91 19.39 11.36
C ASN A 33 -24.29 18.04 11.00
N SER A 34 -24.26 17.12 11.96
CA SER A 34 -23.70 15.78 11.77
C SER A 34 -24.66 14.71 12.24
N PHE A 35 -24.68 13.57 11.54
CA PHE A 35 -25.40 12.38 11.96
C PHE A 35 -24.58 11.12 11.66
N VAL A 36 -24.85 10.03 12.37
CA VAL A 36 -24.14 8.75 12.20
C VAL A 36 -25.06 7.75 11.53
N VAL A 37 -24.55 7.08 10.49
CA VAL A 37 -25.22 5.94 9.85
C VAL A 37 -24.39 4.68 10.06
N LYS A 38 -25.06 3.54 10.21
CA LYS A 38 -24.39 2.23 10.32
C LYS A 38 -23.93 1.71 8.96
N GLN A 39 -24.52 2.24 7.89
CA GLN A 39 -24.15 1.91 6.52
C GLN A 39 -24.51 3.07 5.59
N LEU A 40 -23.68 3.34 4.58
CA LEU A 40 -24.03 4.25 3.50
C LEU A 40 -24.95 3.55 2.50
N ASN A 41 -26.18 4.04 2.37
CA ASN A 41 -27.14 3.67 1.34
C ASN A 41 -27.25 4.81 0.31
N ILE A 42 -26.35 4.83 -0.67
CA ILE A 42 -26.31 5.86 -1.70
C ILE A 42 -27.06 5.35 -2.94
N GLN A 43 -28.04 6.13 -3.40
CA GLN A 43 -28.85 5.86 -4.58
C GLN A 43 -28.87 7.11 -5.46
N GLY A 44 -28.22 7.04 -6.62
CA GLY A 44 -28.00 8.21 -7.47
C GLY A 44 -27.20 9.27 -6.72
N ASP A 45 -27.74 10.49 -6.67
CA ASP A 45 -27.13 11.64 -6.02
C ASP A 45 -27.55 11.82 -4.54
N ARG A 46 -28.14 10.78 -3.91
CA ARG A 46 -28.68 10.90 -2.55
C ARG A 46 -28.22 9.80 -1.61
N LEU A 47 -27.92 10.19 -0.38
CA LEU A 47 -27.81 9.31 0.78
C LEU A 47 -29.22 9.10 1.38
N LYS A 48 -29.69 7.86 1.42
CA LYS A 48 -30.96 7.46 2.02
C LYS A 48 -30.76 7.07 3.48
N SER A 49 -31.72 7.40 4.34
CA SER A 49 -31.76 6.87 5.70
C SER A 49 -32.08 5.37 5.69
N ASP A 50 -31.73 4.67 6.77
CA ASP A 50 -32.06 3.24 6.95
C ASP A 50 -33.58 2.99 6.90
N THR A 51 -34.39 3.97 7.28
CA THR A 51 -35.86 3.92 7.22
C THR A 51 -36.44 4.30 5.85
N GLY A 52 -35.64 4.81 4.92
CA GLY A 52 -36.06 5.29 3.60
C GLY A 52 -36.87 6.60 3.58
N LEU A 53 -37.31 7.09 4.75
CA LEU A 53 -38.17 8.27 4.88
C LEU A 53 -37.42 9.60 4.71
N ALA A 54 -36.11 9.61 4.98
CA ALA A 54 -35.28 10.80 4.85
C ALA A 54 -34.17 10.57 3.81
N SER A 55 -33.79 11.65 3.11
CA SER A 55 -32.67 11.59 2.17
C SER A 55 -31.94 12.92 2.07
N THR A 56 -30.62 12.83 1.95
CA THR A 56 -29.71 13.97 1.85
C THR A 56 -29.03 13.93 0.49
N SER A 57 -29.03 15.02 -0.27
CA SER A 57 -28.27 15.07 -1.52
C SER A 57 -26.77 15.03 -1.21
N LEU A 58 -25.98 14.32 -2.03
CA LEU A 58 -24.53 14.23 -1.85
C LEU A 58 -23.85 15.60 -1.97
N SER A 59 -24.41 16.53 -2.74
CA SER A 59 -23.91 17.92 -2.83
C SER A 59 -24.02 18.69 -1.51
N MET A 60 -24.87 18.24 -0.59
CA MET A 60 -25.02 18.82 0.74
C MET A 60 -24.07 18.20 1.76
N ILE A 61 -23.37 17.12 1.42
CA ILE A 61 -22.43 16.44 2.31
C ILE A 61 -21.08 17.15 2.20
N LYS A 62 -20.62 17.65 3.36
CA LYS A 62 -19.30 18.26 3.51
C LYS A 62 -18.23 17.19 3.69
N SER A 63 -18.49 16.20 4.54
CA SER A 63 -17.55 15.11 4.79
C SER A 63 -18.20 13.84 5.34
N VAL A 64 -17.53 12.71 5.13
CA VAL A 64 -17.88 11.40 5.67
C VAL A 64 -16.69 10.79 6.39
N GLU A 65 -16.79 10.68 7.71
CA GLU A 65 -15.76 10.05 8.55
C GLU A 65 -16.15 8.60 8.82
N PHE A 66 -15.41 7.66 8.24
CA PHE A 66 -15.57 6.23 8.46
C PHE A 66 -14.86 5.81 9.75
N ARG A 67 -15.58 5.05 10.57
CA ARG A 67 -15.10 4.48 11.83
C ARG A 67 -15.26 2.97 11.75
N PHE A 68 -14.15 2.27 11.65
CA PHE A 68 -14.15 0.81 11.57
C PHE A 68 -14.03 0.21 12.97
N SER A 69 -14.69 -0.92 13.21
CA SER A 69 -14.67 -1.57 14.51
C SER A 69 -13.39 -2.34 14.80
N GLY A 70 -12.69 -2.81 13.76
CA GLY A 70 -11.49 -3.64 13.89
C GLY A 70 -10.20 -3.04 13.33
N ILE A 71 -10.22 -1.78 12.88
CA ILE A 71 -9.02 -1.10 12.39
C ILE A 71 -9.13 0.42 12.59
N ASN A 72 -8.01 1.07 12.88
CA ASN A 72 -7.87 2.53 12.91
C ASN A 72 -6.48 2.93 12.42
N LEU A 73 -6.26 4.21 12.14
CA LEU A 73 -5.00 4.70 11.56
C LEU A 73 -3.77 4.42 12.45
N ASN A 74 -3.90 4.52 13.78
CA ASN A 74 -2.81 4.21 14.70
C ASN A 74 -2.44 2.72 14.68
N MET A 75 -3.44 1.84 14.55
CA MET A 75 -3.23 0.41 14.37
C MET A 75 -2.54 0.12 13.03
N CYS A 76 -2.92 0.82 11.94
CA CYS A 76 -2.23 0.72 10.66
C CYS A 76 -0.74 1.04 10.80
N GLU A 77 -0.42 2.16 11.44
CA GLU A 77 0.97 2.56 11.65
C GLU A 77 1.74 1.52 12.50
N THR A 78 1.15 1.10 13.62
CA THR A 78 1.78 0.15 14.55
C THR A 78 2.10 -1.17 13.84
N MET A 79 1.13 -1.75 13.14
CA MET A 79 1.31 -3.01 12.41
C MET A 79 2.28 -2.88 11.24
N PHE A 80 2.30 -1.72 10.58
CA PHE A 80 3.26 -1.47 9.51
C PHE A 80 4.70 -1.44 10.04
N ARG A 81 4.91 -0.74 11.17
CA ARG A 81 6.22 -0.61 11.84
C ARG A 81 6.70 -1.93 12.44
N SER A 82 5.80 -2.75 13.00
CA SER A 82 6.14 -4.07 13.57
C SER A 82 6.47 -5.13 12.50
N GLY A 83 6.21 -4.84 11.23
CA GLY A 83 6.41 -5.79 10.13
C GLY A 83 5.21 -6.71 9.88
N ASP A 84 4.09 -6.53 10.58
CA ASP A 84 2.84 -7.30 10.43
C ASP A 84 2.04 -6.92 9.18
N ARG A 85 2.73 -6.64 8.08
CA ARG A 85 2.18 -6.06 6.84
C ARG A 85 1.13 -6.95 6.17
N ASN A 86 1.27 -8.28 6.26
CA ASN A 86 0.28 -9.23 5.73
C ASN A 86 -1.04 -9.20 6.54
N ALA A 87 -0.93 -9.10 7.87
CA ALA A 87 -2.10 -9.01 8.74
C ALA A 87 -2.79 -7.65 8.56
N LEU A 88 -2.01 -6.56 8.44
CA LEU A 88 -2.54 -5.24 8.15
C LEU A 88 -3.29 -5.20 6.80
N GLU A 89 -2.71 -5.77 5.74
CA GLU A 89 -3.39 -5.87 4.44
C GLU A 89 -4.72 -6.63 4.56
N SER A 90 -4.74 -7.74 5.31
CA SER A 90 -5.95 -8.54 5.51
C SER A 90 -7.04 -7.75 6.23
N LEU A 91 -6.69 -7.00 7.29
CA LEU A 91 -7.63 -6.14 8.02
C LEU A 91 -8.15 -4.98 7.14
N LEU A 92 -7.26 -4.30 6.40
CA LEU A 92 -7.68 -3.23 5.50
C LEU A 92 -8.62 -3.76 4.41
N LYS A 93 -8.30 -4.90 3.80
CA LYS A 93 -9.20 -5.55 2.83
C LYS A 93 -10.55 -5.93 3.44
N GLN A 94 -10.56 -6.44 4.67
CA GLN A 94 -11.78 -6.83 5.37
C GLN A 94 -12.67 -5.64 5.71
N TYR A 95 -12.12 -4.58 6.30
CA TYR A 95 -12.90 -3.47 6.85
C TYR A 95 -13.08 -2.30 5.87
N VAL A 96 -12.03 -1.96 5.12
CA VAL A 96 -12.01 -0.79 4.22
C VAL A 96 -12.43 -1.17 2.81
N GLY A 97 -12.01 -2.34 2.32
CA GLY A 97 -12.31 -2.82 0.97
C GLY A 97 -13.79 -2.70 0.56
N PRO A 98 -14.78 -3.14 1.38
CA PRO A 98 -16.19 -3.07 1.04
C PRO A 98 -16.74 -1.64 0.84
N VAL A 99 -16.09 -0.64 1.42
CA VAL A 99 -16.51 0.76 1.38
C VAL A 99 -15.60 1.65 0.53
N ALA A 100 -14.49 1.13 0.01
CA ALA A 100 -13.54 1.86 -0.82
C ALA A 100 -14.18 2.51 -2.06
N LYS A 101 -15.28 1.95 -2.57
CA LYS A 101 -16.10 2.54 -3.66
C LYS A 101 -16.68 3.93 -3.34
N TYR A 102 -16.65 4.33 -2.07
CA TYR A 102 -17.09 5.65 -1.61
C TYR A 102 -15.93 6.63 -1.42
N SER A 103 -14.73 6.33 -1.94
CA SER A 103 -13.54 7.18 -1.82
C SER A 103 -13.70 8.58 -2.42
N TYR A 104 -14.63 8.75 -3.36
CA TYR A 104 -14.98 10.05 -3.94
C TYR A 104 -15.69 11.00 -2.97
N LEU A 105 -16.17 10.50 -1.83
CA LEU A 105 -16.72 11.34 -0.77
C LEU A 105 -15.56 11.91 0.05
N SER A 106 -15.55 13.24 0.22
CA SER A 106 -14.56 13.90 1.07
C SER A 106 -14.61 13.33 2.50
N GLY A 107 -13.46 13.02 3.08
CA GLY A 107 -13.41 12.32 4.36
C GLY A 107 -12.06 11.68 4.62
N ASN A 108 -12.04 10.69 5.52
CA ASN A 108 -10.83 9.97 5.92
C ASN A 108 -10.57 8.68 5.13
N MET A 109 -11.34 8.41 4.06
CA MET A 109 -11.16 7.19 3.27
C MET A 109 -9.77 7.13 2.63
N GLY A 110 -9.26 8.29 2.17
CA GLY A 110 -7.93 8.38 1.55
C GLY A 110 -6.80 7.94 2.48
N ASP A 111 -6.89 8.25 3.78
CA ASP A 111 -5.89 7.81 4.77
C ASP A 111 -5.78 6.27 4.83
N TYR A 112 -6.92 5.59 4.87
CA TYR A 112 -6.97 4.12 4.91
C TYR A 112 -6.54 3.50 3.58
N LEU A 113 -6.95 4.11 2.46
CA LEU A 113 -6.53 3.66 1.13
C LEU A 113 -5.03 3.84 0.93
N LEU A 114 -4.43 4.90 1.45
CA LEU A 114 -2.98 5.08 1.40
C LEU A 114 -2.27 3.99 2.20
N TRP A 115 -2.73 3.67 3.42
CA TRP A 115 -2.21 2.52 4.16
C TRP A 115 -2.36 1.20 3.39
N MET A 116 -3.50 1.00 2.72
CA MET A 116 -3.76 -0.20 1.92
C MET A 116 -2.82 -0.28 0.72
N LEU A 117 -2.56 0.83 0.03
CA LEU A 117 -1.60 0.92 -1.07
C LEU A 117 -0.19 0.57 -0.60
N ARG A 118 0.25 1.17 0.53
CA ARG A 118 1.58 0.94 1.12
C ARG A 118 1.83 -0.55 1.39
N VAL A 119 0.91 -1.21 2.09
CA VAL A 119 1.09 -2.64 2.42
C VAL A 119 1.00 -3.52 1.19
N GLN A 120 0.09 -3.25 0.25
CA GLN A 120 -0.03 -4.05 -0.97
C GLN A 120 1.22 -3.95 -1.83
N TYR A 121 1.79 -2.75 -1.98
CA TYR A 121 3.06 -2.56 -2.68
C TYR A 121 4.18 -3.37 -2.03
N TRP A 122 4.38 -3.22 -0.71
CA TRP A 122 5.45 -3.91 -0.01
C TRP A 122 5.27 -5.43 0.11
N ASN A 123 4.02 -5.93 0.11
CA ASN A 123 3.71 -7.35 0.06
C ASN A 123 3.79 -7.94 -1.36
N GLY A 124 4.15 -7.14 -2.37
CA GLY A 124 4.29 -7.58 -3.76
C GLY A 124 2.96 -7.84 -4.47
N LYS A 125 1.86 -7.26 -3.98
CA LYS A 125 0.51 -7.39 -4.55
C LYS A 125 0.27 -6.30 -5.61
N ALA A 126 1.04 -6.35 -6.69
CA ALA A 126 1.05 -5.29 -7.71
C ALA A 126 -0.33 -4.95 -8.29
N SER A 127 -1.16 -5.96 -8.60
CA SER A 127 -2.52 -5.74 -9.12
C SER A 127 -3.42 -5.03 -8.10
N ASP A 128 -3.35 -5.44 -6.82
CA ASP A 128 -4.15 -4.82 -5.77
C ASP A 128 -3.69 -3.39 -5.49
N ALA A 129 -2.37 -3.16 -5.42
CA ALA A 129 -1.77 -1.84 -5.27
C ALA A 129 -2.22 -0.88 -6.39
N ALA A 130 -2.16 -1.34 -7.65
CA ALA A 130 -2.63 -0.55 -8.80
C ALA A 130 -4.13 -0.22 -8.73
N ASN A 131 -4.96 -1.12 -8.20
CA ASN A 131 -6.38 -0.85 -7.98
C ASN A 131 -6.62 0.17 -6.87
N THR A 132 -5.88 0.08 -5.77
CA THR A 132 -5.96 1.05 -4.67
C THR A 132 -5.46 2.44 -5.08
N ALA A 133 -4.40 2.51 -5.88
CA ALA A 133 -3.92 3.75 -6.50
C ALA A 133 -5.04 4.45 -7.30
N LYS A 134 -5.78 3.71 -8.13
CA LYS A 134 -6.95 4.25 -8.85
C LYS A 134 -8.04 4.77 -7.92
N GLN A 135 -8.25 4.14 -6.76
CA GLN A 135 -9.23 4.59 -5.77
C GLN A 135 -8.78 5.87 -5.05
N LEU A 136 -7.48 6.05 -4.81
CA LEU A 136 -6.91 7.29 -4.26
C LEU A 136 -7.11 8.47 -5.22
N ILE A 137 -6.97 8.25 -6.52
CA ILE A 137 -7.25 9.29 -7.53
C ILE A 137 -8.70 9.78 -7.44
N GLN A 138 -9.65 8.88 -7.15
CA GLN A 138 -11.07 9.23 -7.01
C GLN A 138 -11.36 10.14 -5.82
N THR A 139 -10.46 10.24 -4.83
CA THR A 139 -10.64 11.14 -3.68
C THR A 139 -10.58 12.62 -4.08
N ASN A 140 -9.96 12.93 -5.22
CA ASN A 140 -9.71 14.29 -5.69
C ASN A 140 -8.96 15.18 -4.67
N VAL A 141 -8.15 14.55 -3.81
CA VAL A 141 -7.26 15.22 -2.84
C VAL A 141 -5.83 15.16 -3.39
N PRO A 142 -5.16 16.31 -3.64
CA PRO A 142 -3.84 16.36 -4.26
C PRO A 142 -2.81 15.46 -3.58
N GLU A 143 -2.76 15.46 -2.24
CA GLU A 143 -1.78 14.68 -1.47
C GLU A 143 -1.94 13.16 -1.71
N TYR A 144 -3.17 12.67 -1.87
CA TYR A 144 -3.44 11.27 -2.16
C TYR A 144 -3.17 10.89 -3.61
N ILE A 145 -3.42 11.83 -4.54
CA ILE A 145 -3.09 11.67 -5.96
C ILE A 145 -1.57 11.57 -6.12
N ASP A 146 -0.83 12.50 -5.52
CA ASP A 146 0.62 12.55 -5.61
C ASP A 146 1.26 11.31 -4.96
N ALA A 147 0.79 10.90 -3.77
CA ALA A 147 1.25 9.67 -3.13
C ALA A 147 0.98 8.45 -4.01
N SER A 148 -0.22 8.35 -4.59
CA SER A 148 -0.56 7.29 -5.55
C SER A 148 0.40 7.27 -6.75
N THR A 149 0.71 8.44 -7.31
CA THR A 149 1.64 8.59 -8.45
C THR A 149 3.06 8.14 -8.10
N LEU A 150 3.54 8.44 -6.89
CA LEU A 150 4.87 7.98 -6.44
C LEU A 150 4.92 6.45 -6.25
N TYR A 151 3.88 5.82 -5.70
CA TYR A 151 3.83 4.35 -5.68
C TYR A 151 3.70 3.75 -7.08
N SER A 152 2.93 4.36 -7.97
CA SER A 152 2.86 3.96 -9.38
C SER A 152 4.22 4.07 -10.08
N THR A 153 4.99 5.10 -9.79
CA THR A 153 6.37 5.26 -10.26
C THR A 153 7.24 4.09 -9.83
N MET A 154 7.19 3.70 -8.55
CA MET A 154 7.95 2.55 -8.07
C MET A 154 7.49 1.23 -8.71
N MET A 155 6.18 1.05 -8.93
CA MET A 155 5.65 -0.11 -9.63
C MET A 155 6.13 -0.19 -11.09
N LEU A 156 6.28 0.95 -11.77
CA LEU A 156 6.85 1.02 -13.12
C LEU A 156 8.34 0.64 -13.13
N LEU A 157 9.10 1.13 -12.16
CA LEU A 157 10.50 0.72 -11.98
C LEU A 157 10.64 -0.78 -11.72
N ASP A 158 9.79 -1.34 -10.86
CA ASP A 158 9.77 -2.79 -10.59
C ASP A 158 9.40 -3.63 -11.83
N GLN A 159 8.76 -3.02 -12.84
CA GLN A 159 8.41 -3.64 -14.12
C GLN A 159 9.48 -3.43 -15.21
N GLY A 160 10.61 -2.77 -14.90
CA GLY A 160 11.65 -2.45 -15.88
C GLY A 160 11.20 -1.39 -16.89
N LYS A 161 10.37 -0.43 -16.47
CA LYS A 161 9.85 0.67 -17.29
C LYS A 161 10.38 2.03 -16.79
N PRO A 162 11.69 2.29 -16.86
CA PRO A 162 12.29 3.50 -16.29
C PRO A 162 11.81 4.80 -16.95
N ASP A 163 11.56 4.81 -18.26
CA ASP A 163 11.08 6.01 -18.97
C ASP A 163 9.67 6.42 -18.52
N GLU A 164 8.75 5.45 -18.41
CA GLU A 164 7.39 5.69 -17.89
C GLU A 164 7.45 6.13 -16.42
N ALA A 165 8.35 5.54 -15.63
CA ALA A 165 8.56 5.91 -14.23
C ALA A 165 9.09 7.34 -14.09
N GLN A 166 10.07 7.74 -14.90
CA GLN A 166 10.61 9.10 -14.91
C GLN A 166 9.53 10.13 -15.22
N ALA A 167 8.70 9.86 -16.24
CA ALA A 167 7.58 10.73 -16.59
C ALA A 167 6.55 10.85 -15.45
N ALA A 168 6.21 9.72 -14.80
CA ALA A 168 5.31 9.72 -13.65
C ALA A 168 5.89 10.49 -12.46
N PHE A 169 7.16 10.28 -12.13
CA PHE A 169 7.83 11.00 -11.04
C PHE A 169 7.87 12.50 -11.27
N SER A 170 8.23 12.93 -12.49
CA SER A 170 8.29 14.34 -12.88
C SER A 170 6.92 15.03 -12.93
N SER A 171 5.81 14.28 -12.90
CA SER A 171 4.46 14.85 -12.83
C SER A 171 4.06 15.28 -11.42
N VAL A 172 4.76 14.81 -10.39
CA VAL A 172 4.56 15.23 -9.00
C VAL A 172 5.38 16.48 -8.73
N ALA A 173 4.72 17.58 -8.37
CA ALA A 173 5.37 18.89 -8.27
C ALA A 173 6.36 19.00 -7.10
N ASP A 174 6.01 18.42 -5.95
CA ASP A 174 6.83 18.44 -4.73
C ASP A 174 6.78 17.07 -4.03
N PRO A 175 7.54 16.07 -4.54
CA PRO A 175 7.55 14.74 -3.97
C PRO A 175 8.15 14.72 -2.55
N GLU A 176 9.03 15.66 -2.22
CA GLU A 176 9.61 15.83 -0.89
C GLU A 176 8.60 16.23 0.18
N ALA A 177 7.60 17.03 -0.16
CA ALA A 177 6.51 17.38 0.76
C ALA A 177 5.73 16.15 1.24
N LEU A 178 5.68 15.09 0.44
CA LEU A 178 5.09 13.81 0.85
C LEU A 178 6.07 12.96 1.65
N SER A 179 7.27 12.73 1.09
CA SER A 179 8.30 11.92 1.73
C SER A 179 9.65 12.11 1.06
N VAL A 180 10.56 12.82 1.73
CA VAL A 180 11.96 12.94 1.33
C VAL A 180 12.61 11.57 1.05
N PRO A 181 12.58 10.57 1.95
CA PRO A 181 13.25 9.30 1.69
C PRO A 181 12.61 8.50 0.53
N MET A 182 11.31 8.64 0.28
CA MET A 182 10.67 8.06 -0.91
C MET A 182 11.19 8.70 -2.20
N ALA A 183 11.25 10.03 -2.24
CA ALA A 183 11.73 10.78 -3.41
C ALA A 183 13.18 10.43 -3.72
N GLU A 184 14.04 10.40 -2.69
CA GLU A 184 15.44 9.96 -2.81
C GLU A 184 15.53 8.51 -3.27
N TYR A 185 14.68 7.61 -2.78
CA TYR A 185 14.70 6.21 -3.20
C TYR A 185 14.35 6.05 -4.68
N ILE A 186 13.31 6.76 -5.16
CA ILE A 186 12.91 6.76 -6.56
C ILE A 186 14.04 7.30 -7.45
N ARG A 187 14.67 8.41 -7.07
CA ARG A 187 15.83 8.96 -7.80
C ARG A 187 16.99 7.99 -7.84
N GLY A 188 17.30 7.34 -6.72
CA GLY A 188 18.33 6.32 -6.63
C GLY A 188 18.09 5.15 -7.58
N LYS A 189 16.84 4.66 -7.65
CA LYS A 189 16.45 3.62 -8.60
C LYS A 189 16.55 4.08 -10.05
N LEU A 190 16.04 5.27 -10.38
CA LEU A 190 16.13 5.83 -11.75
C LEU A 190 17.59 5.97 -12.21
N ALA A 191 18.46 6.50 -11.35
CA ALA A 191 19.89 6.60 -11.61
C ALA A 191 20.54 5.21 -11.79
N LEU A 192 20.14 4.21 -11.00
CA LEU A 192 20.63 2.84 -11.16
C LEU A 192 20.25 2.25 -12.52
N GLU A 193 18.98 2.41 -12.94
CA GLU A 193 18.50 1.95 -14.25
C GLU A 193 19.22 2.67 -15.41
N ALA A 194 19.64 3.91 -15.22
CA ALA A 194 20.44 4.68 -16.17
C ALA A 194 21.95 4.31 -16.16
N GLY A 195 22.40 3.44 -15.24
CA GLY A 195 23.82 3.12 -15.05
C GLY A 195 24.64 4.21 -14.35
N GLU A 196 23.97 5.22 -13.78
CA GLU A 196 24.57 6.35 -13.06
C GLU A 196 24.86 5.96 -11.59
N TYR A 197 25.71 4.94 -11.39
CA TYR A 197 25.92 4.30 -10.08
C TYR A 197 26.36 5.26 -8.96
N ARG A 198 27.10 6.32 -9.30
CA ARG A 198 27.54 7.33 -8.34
C ARG A 198 26.36 8.13 -7.80
N ASP A 199 25.44 8.53 -8.68
CA ASP A 199 24.25 9.29 -8.30
C ASP A 199 23.24 8.39 -7.60
N ALA A 200 23.09 7.15 -8.05
CA ALA A 200 22.30 6.14 -7.34
C ALA A 200 22.77 5.96 -5.89
N MET A 201 24.09 5.85 -5.68
CA MET A 201 24.67 5.72 -4.33
C MET A 201 24.50 7.00 -3.51
N LYS A 202 24.65 8.18 -4.12
CA LYS A 202 24.43 9.46 -3.44
C LYS A 202 23.01 9.53 -2.85
N HIS A 203 21.98 9.25 -3.66
CA HIS A 203 20.59 9.27 -3.22
C HIS A 203 20.33 8.24 -2.11
N THR A 204 20.89 7.04 -2.26
CA THR A 204 20.78 5.99 -1.24
C THR A 204 21.42 6.42 0.08
N ALA A 205 22.62 7.00 0.03
CA ALA A 205 23.35 7.49 1.20
C ALA A 205 22.60 8.62 1.92
N GLN A 206 21.82 9.46 1.21
CA GLN A 206 20.99 10.49 1.84
C GLN A 206 19.90 9.87 2.72
N ILE A 207 19.26 8.77 2.28
CA ILE A 207 18.29 8.04 3.10
C ILE A 207 18.97 7.46 4.33
N VAL A 208 20.08 6.75 4.15
CA VAL A 208 20.81 6.11 5.26
C VAL A 208 21.31 7.12 6.28
N ALA A 209 21.83 8.27 5.83
CA ALA A 209 22.41 9.28 6.71
C ALA A 209 21.37 10.09 7.49
N PHE A 210 20.24 10.44 6.86
CA PHE A 210 19.27 11.39 7.43
C PHE A 210 17.93 10.77 7.84
N HIS A 211 17.67 9.53 7.42
CA HIS A 211 16.40 8.83 7.64
C HIS A 211 16.61 7.39 8.14
N SER A 212 17.67 7.15 8.92
CA SER A 212 18.05 5.82 9.41
C SER A 212 17.01 5.12 10.29
N LEU A 213 16.09 5.89 10.89
CA LEU A 213 15.00 5.38 11.72
C LEU A 213 13.66 5.29 10.96
N ASP A 214 13.65 5.56 9.65
CA ASP A 214 12.44 5.45 8.84
C ASP A 214 12.07 3.96 8.66
N PRO A 215 10.91 3.52 9.21
CA PRO A 215 10.52 2.12 9.22
C PRO A 215 10.09 1.60 7.83
N GLU A 216 9.83 2.50 6.88
CA GLU A 216 9.46 2.15 5.52
C GLU A 216 10.68 2.11 4.60
N TRP A 217 11.54 3.12 4.67
CA TRP A 217 12.53 3.42 3.64
C TRP A 217 13.95 2.94 3.93
N MET A 218 14.27 2.61 5.19
CA MET A 218 15.61 2.12 5.53
C MET A 218 15.95 0.79 4.83
N ALA A 219 15.06 -0.21 4.91
CA ALA A 219 15.29 -1.51 4.26
C ALA A 219 15.38 -1.44 2.72
N PRO A 220 14.48 -0.73 2.01
CA PRO A 220 14.64 -0.48 0.57
C PRO A 220 15.97 0.18 0.21
N ALA A 221 16.40 1.21 0.96
CA ALA A 221 17.65 1.91 0.70
C ALA A 221 18.86 0.99 0.87
N THR A 222 18.92 0.21 1.95
CA THR A 222 19.96 -0.81 2.14
C THR A 222 19.94 -1.87 1.02
N GLY A 223 18.76 -2.26 0.56
CA GLY A 223 18.60 -3.14 -0.61
C GLY A 223 19.19 -2.55 -1.88
N LEU A 224 18.93 -1.26 -2.14
CA LEU A 224 19.46 -0.54 -3.30
C LEU A 224 20.98 -0.37 -3.21
N GLU A 225 21.52 -0.10 -2.03
CA GLU A 225 22.97 -0.06 -1.79
C GLU A 225 23.64 -1.39 -2.18
N ALA A 226 23.08 -2.51 -1.72
CA ALA A 226 23.59 -3.84 -2.04
C ALA A 226 23.60 -4.11 -3.55
N LEU A 227 22.51 -3.73 -4.24
CA LEU A 227 22.40 -3.85 -5.70
C LEU A 227 23.44 -3.00 -6.43
N ILE A 228 23.69 -1.77 -5.99
CA ILE A 228 24.72 -0.90 -6.57
C ILE A 228 26.12 -1.53 -6.39
N TYR A 229 26.43 -2.07 -5.21
CA TYR A 229 27.70 -2.77 -5.01
C TYR A 229 27.84 -4.00 -5.90
N GLN A 230 26.75 -4.75 -6.09
CA GLN A 230 26.76 -5.90 -6.99
C GLN A 230 27.02 -5.48 -8.44
N GLN A 231 26.30 -4.49 -8.95
CA GLN A 231 26.45 -3.99 -10.33
C GLN A 231 27.83 -3.38 -10.60
N THR A 232 28.45 -2.78 -9.57
CA THR A 232 29.81 -2.21 -9.68
C THR A 232 30.94 -3.22 -9.39
N GLY A 233 30.63 -4.50 -9.21
CA GLY A 233 31.61 -5.56 -8.97
C GLY A 233 32.23 -5.55 -7.56
N GLN A 234 31.70 -4.75 -6.63
CA GLN A 234 32.15 -4.69 -5.24
C GLN A 234 31.51 -5.82 -4.40
N LEU A 235 31.70 -7.07 -4.84
CA LEU A 235 30.95 -8.24 -4.35
C LEU A 235 31.07 -8.46 -2.83
N LYS A 236 32.23 -8.17 -2.22
CA LYS A 236 32.41 -8.28 -0.77
C LYS A 236 31.52 -7.29 0.01
N LYS A 237 31.36 -6.07 -0.51
CA LYS A 237 30.46 -5.07 0.09
C LYS A 237 29.01 -5.48 -0.10
N ALA A 238 28.65 -5.94 -1.30
CA ALA A 238 27.33 -6.48 -1.58
C ALA A 238 26.96 -7.63 -0.62
N ASP A 239 27.86 -8.59 -0.38
CA ASP A 239 27.66 -9.69 0.58
C ASP A 239 27.49 -9.20 2.03
N THR A 240 28.26 -8.18 2.44
CA THR A 240 28.15 -7.59 3.78
C THR A 240 26.76 -6.97 3.98
N VAL A 241 26.34 -6.11 3.06
CA VAL A 241 25.03 -5.44 3.12
C VAL A 241 23.89 -6.45 2.97
N ALA A 242 24.03 -7.46 2.11
CA ALA A 242 23.07 -8.54 1.98
C ALA A 242 22.88 -9.33 3.30
N THR A 243 23.96 -9.57 4.02
CA THR A 243 23.92 -10.22 5.33
C THR A 243 23.20 -9.34 6.36
N GLU A 244 23.41 -8.02 6.33
CA GLU A 244 22.66 -7.07 7.17
C GLU A 244 21.16 -7.12 6.87
N LEU A 245 20.75 -7.16 5.59
CA LEU A 245 19.34 -7.27 5.22
C LEU A 245 18.67 -8.53 5.79
N MET A 246 19.38 -9.66 5.74
CA MET A 246 18.89 -10.93 6.27
C MET A 246 18.73 -10.91 7.79
N ILE A 247 19.65 -10.26 8.50
CA ILE A 247 19.64 -10.17 9.97
C ILE A 247 18.61 -9.14 10.46
N ALA A 248 18.58 -7.96 9.85
CA ALA A 248 17.76 -6.84 10.30
C ALA A 248 16.29 -6.97 9.88
N TYR A 249 15.99 -7.65 8.77
CA TYR A 249 14.63 -7.74 8.21
C TYR A 249 14.20 -9.19 7.95
N PRO A 250 14.28 -10.09 8.96
CA PRO A 250 14.02 -11.51 8.78
C PRO A 250 12.60 -11.78 8.29
N GLY A 251 12.45 -12.75 7.37
CA GLY A 251 11.14 -13.16 6.83
C GLY A 251 10.47 -12.15 5.88
N THR A 252 11.10 -11.00 5.62
CA THR A 252 10.59 -9.99 4.67
C THR A 252 11.12 -10.21 3.26
N ARG A 253 10.61 -9.44 2.27
CA ARG A 253 11.19 -9.42 0.92
C ARG A 253 12.67 -8.99 0.89
N TRP A 254 13.11 -8.25 1.90
CA TRP A 254 14.48 -7.74 2.00
C TRP A 254 15.47 -8.82 2.42
N SER A 255 15.08 -9.70 3.34
CA SER A 255 15.87 -10.90 3.65
C SER A 255 16.04 -11.77 2.40
N LYS A 256 14.97 -11.98 1.63
CA LYS A 256 15.02 -12.75 0.37
C LYS A 256 15.93 -12.10 -0.68
N LEU A 257 15.91 -10.76 -0.76
CA LEU A 257 16.83 -10.02 -1.61
C LEU A 257 18.28 -10.27 -1.17
N GLY A 258 18.57 -10.18 0.13
CA GLY A 258 19.90 -10.49 0.68
C GLY A 258 20.35 -11.92 0.34
N GLU A 259 19.48 -12.92 0.51
CA GLU A 259 19.75 -14.31 0.11
C GLU A 259 20.10 -14.43 -1.39
N THR A 260 19.35 -13.72 -2.25
CA THR A 260 19.58 -13.70 -3.71
C THR A 260 20.95 -13.11 -4.04
N ILE A 261 21.25 -11.91 -3.52
CA ILE A 261 22.54 -11.24 -3.74
C ILE A 261 23.69 -12.12 -3.26
N LYS A 262 23.57 -12.74 -2.09
CA LYS A 262 24.60 -13.61 -1.52
C LYS A 262 24.89 -14.85 -2.37
N LYS A 263 23.84 -15.46 -2.93
CA LYS A 263 24.00 -16.60 -3.85
C LYS A 263 24.76 -16.19 -5.11
N GLU A 264 24.47 -15.02 -5.65
CA GLU A 264 25.09 -14.49 -6.87
C GLU A 264 26.54 -14.04 -6.64
N THR A 265 26.85 -13.46 -5.48
CA THR A 265 28.22 -13.01 -5.14
C THR A 265 29.17 -14.16 -4.77
N THR A 266 28.64 -15.26 -4.22
CA THR A 266 29.45 -16.43 -3.78
C THR A 266 29.64 -17.49 -4.86
N GLY A 267 29.03 -17.33 -6.04
CA GLY A 267 29.25 -18.23 -7.18
C GLY A 267 28.64 -19.62 -7.02
N THR A 268 27.67 -19.81 -6.12
CA THR A 268 26.89 -21.07 -6.07
C THR A 268 25.81 -21.07 -7.16
N SER A 269 26.24 -21.07 -8.42
CA SER A 269 25.47 -21.69 -9.50
C SER A 269 25.43 -23.18 -9.19
N GLY A 270 24.30 -23.66 -8.65
CA GLY A 270 24.08 -25.08 -8.41
C GLY A 270 24.35 -25.87 -9.69
N GLY A 271 25.23 -26.87 -9.57
CA GLY A 271 25.29 -27.98 -10.51
C GLY A 271 24.10 -28.92 -10.33
#